data_AF-A0AAW2T0T5-F1
#
_entry.id   AF-A0AAW2T0T5-F1
#
_cell.length_a   1.000
_cell.length_b   1.000
_cell.length_c   1.000
_cell.angle_alpha   90.00
_cell.angle_beta   90.00
_cell.angle_gamma   90.00
#
_symmetry.space_group_name_H-M   'P 1'
#
loop_
_entity.id
_entity.type
_entity.pdbx_description
1 polymer ?
#
loop_
_entity_poly.entity_id
_entity_poly.type
_entity_poly.pdbx_seq_one_letter_code
_entity_poly.pdbx_strand_id
1 'polypeptide(L)'
;MDDLIVSPSSSSSILSSVSPHQQLPPTLQKRLQYILQHQPDWWAYAILWQTSKDDNGRISLSWGDGHFQGTKEKNPKSVSQPERKKVMRGIQALIGENPDITGPVDGDVTDAEWFYVMSLAQSFSLVMGLSARPSTQGL
;
A
#
# COMPACT_ATOMS: atom_id res chain seq x y z
N MET A 1 33.42 -17.23 -47.33
CA MET A 1 32.02 -16.87 -47.61
C MET A 1 31.23 -17.80 -46.75
N ASP A 2 30.68 -17.24 -45.69
CA ASP A 2 30.61 -17.87 -44.39
C ASP A 2 29.14 -18.17 -44.11
N ASP A 3 28.70 -19.38 -44.44
CA ASP A 3 27.33 -19.82 -44.13
C ASP A 3 27.33 -20.54 -42.78
N LEU A 4 27.37 -19.77 -41.68
CA LEU A 4 27.03 -20.30 -40.36
C LEU A 4 25.54 -20.11 -40.06
N ILE A 5 24.88 -21.26 -40.08
CA ILE A 5 23.49 -21.56 -39.80
C ILE A 5 23.00 -20.88 -38.51
N VAL A 6 21.96 -20.06 -38.63
CA VAL A 6 21.21 -19.47 -37.51
C VAL A 6 20.44 -20.58 -36.79
N SER A 7 20.69 -20.76 -35.50
CA SER A 7 19.90 -21.64 -34.63
C SER A 7 18.62 -20.93 -34.17
N PRO A 8 17.42 -21.53 -34.31
CA PRO A 8 16.22 -21.02 -33.64
C PRO A 8 16.13 -21.57 -32.21
N SER A 9 16.12 -20.67 -31.21
CA SER A 9 15.81 -21.01 -29.82
C SER A 9 14.40 -21.57 -29.71
N SER A 10 14.27 -22.82 -29.23
CA SER A 10 13.00 -23.43 -28.89
C SER A 10 12.43 -22.84 -27.59
N SER A 11 11.40 -22.02 -27.72
CA SER A 11 10.57 -21.57 -26.60
C SER A 11 9.84 -22.77 -25.96
N SER A 12 10.21 -23.11 -24.73
CA SER A 12 9.44 -24.09 -23.93
C SER A 12 8.40 -23.36 -23.09
N SER A 13 7.15 -23.40 -23.53
CA SER A 13 6.00 -22.90 -22.77
C SER A 13 5.64 -23.90 -21.67
N ILE A 14 5.86 -23.52 -20.41
CA ILE A 14 5.35 -24.25 -19.24
C ILE A 14 3.84 -24.05 -19.11
N LEU A 15 3.06 -24.94 -19.72
CA LEU A 15 1.64 -25.10 -19.37
C LEU A 15 1.55 -25.94 -18.08
N SER A 16 1.54 -25.26 -16.94
CA SER A 16 1.22 -25.90 -15.65
C SER A 16 -0.25 -26.29 -15.65
N SER A 17 -0.51 -27.60 -15.65
CA SER A 17 -1.84 -28.18 -15.47
C SER A 17 -2.39 -27.82 -14.09
N VAL A 18 -3.38 -26.92 -14.02
CA VAL A 18 -4.01 -26.55 -12.76
C VAL A 18 -5.22 -27.45 -12.52
N SER A 19 -5.16 -28.29 -11.48
CA SER A 19 -6.32 -29.03 -10.95
C SER A 19 -7.34 -28.06 -10.34
N PRO A 20 -8.66 -28.28 -10.47
CA PRO A 20 -9.69 -27.31 -10.09
C PRO A 20 -9.96 -27.18 -8.58
N HIS A 21 -9.07 -27.63 -7.69
CA HIS A 21 -9.36 -27.66 -6.24
C HIS A 21 -8.22 -27.27 -5.29
N GLN A 22 -7.29 -26.44 -5.75
CA GLN A 22 -6.44 -25.66 -4.84
C GLN A 22 -6.84 -24.20 -4.98
N GLN A 23 -7.76 -23.74 -4.11
CA GLN A 23 -8.03 -22.31 -3.99
C GLN A 23 -6.72 -21.64 -3.54
N LEU A 24 -6.11 -20.87 -4.44
CA LEU A 24 -4.96 -20.03 -4.10
C LEU A 24 -5.33 -19.19 -2.87
N PRO A 25 -4.45 -19.06 -1.85
CA PRO A 25 -4.74 -18.21 -0.71
C PRO A 25 -5.15 -16.82 -1.19
N PRO A 26 -6.20 -16.20 -0.60
CA PRO A 26 -6.62 -14.87 -1.02
C PRO A 26 -5.45 -13.91 -0.86
N THR A 27 -5.23 -13.08 -1.89
CA THR A 27 -4.22 -12.02 -1.87
C THR A 27 -4.46 -11.11 -0.66
N LEU A 28 -3.40 -10.49 -0.15
CA LEU A 28 -3.51 -9.61 1.01
C LEU A 28 -4.54 -8.49 0.79
N GLN A 29 -4.51 -7.86 -0.38
CA GLN A 29 -5.54 -6.96 -0.89
C GLN A 29 -6.98 -7.49 -0.70
N LYS A 30 -7.27 -8.74 -1.08
CA LYS A 30 -8.60 -9.34 -0.93
C LYS A 30 -8.99 -9.52 0.54
N ARG A 31 -8.04 -9.81 1.41
CA ARG A 31 -8.29 -9.94 2.85
C ARG A 31 -8.60 -8.59 3.49
N LEU A 32 -7.87 -7.54 3.11
CA LEU A 32 -8.13 -6.18 3.58
C LEU A 32 -9.50 -5.69 3.13
N GLN A 33 -9.87 -5.93 1.87
CA GLN A 33 -11.20 -5.65 1.36
C GLN A 33 -12.28 -6.43 2.13
N TYR A 34 -12.06 -7.71 2.38
CA TYR A 34 -12.98 -8.54 3.16
C TYR A 34 -13.20 -7.97 4.56
N ILE A 35 -12.13 -7.58 5.27
CA ILE A 35 -12.21 -6.96 6.60
C ILE A 35 -13.13 -5.76 6.56
N LEU A 36 -12.95 -4.85 5.60
CA LEU A 36 -13.74 -3.63 5.48
C LEU A 36 -15.21 -3.87 5.17
N GLN A 37 -15.51 -4.88 4.35
CA GLN A 37 -16.88 -5.23 3.98
C GLN A 37 -17.67 -5.89 5.11
N HIS A 38 -16.99 -6.46 6.10
CA HIS A 38 -17.61 -7.22 7.19
C HIS A 38 -17.63 -6.48 8.53
N GLN A 39 -17.32 -5.18 8.53
CA GLN A 39 -17.48 -4.35 9.72
C GLN A 39 -18.94 -3.90 9.90
N PRO A 40 -19.43 -3.79 11.15
CA PRO A 40 -20.77 -3.26 11.42
C PRO A 40 -20.90 -1.79 11.04
N ASP A 41 -19.80 -1.04 11.12
CA ASP A 41 -19.71 0.38 10.77
C ASP A 41 -18.86 0.59 9.51
N TRP A 42 -19.09 1.71 8.82
CA TRP A 42 -18.32 2.06 7.63
C TRP A 42 -16.89 2.46 7.98
N TRP A 43 -15.93 1.63 7.60
CA TRP A 43 -14.51 1.98 7.67
C TRP A 43 -14.03 2.50 6.32
N ALA A 44 -13.34 3.63 6.30
CA ALA A 44 -12.90 4.24 5.04
C ALA A 44 -11.73 3.49 4.39
N TYR A 45 -10.89 2.85 5.20
CA TYR A 45 -9.72 2.12 4.75
C TYR A 45 -9.23 1.10 5.79
N ALA A 46 -8.40 0.16 5.33
CA ALA A 46 -7.61 -0.74 6.15
C ALA A 46 -6.16 -0.72 5.67
N ILE A 47 -5.22 -0.68 6.60
CA ILE A 47 -3.77 -0.61 6.33
C ILE A 47 -3.09 -1.74 7.07
N LEU A 48 -2.29 -2.52 6.35
CA LEU A 48 -1.34 -3.46 6.95
C LEU A 48 0.02 -2.78 7.07
N TRP A 49 0.49 -2.65 8.31
CA TRP A 49 1.87 -2.32 8.62
C TRP A 49 2.69 -3.61 8.72
N GLN A 50 3.73 -3.73 7.90
CA GLN A 50 4.64 -4.87 7.91
C GLN A 50 5.80 -4.60 8.87
N THR A 51 6.12 -5.59 9.69
CA THR A 51 7.29 -5.55 10.57
C THR A 51 8.54 -5.96 9.81
N SER A 52 9.61 -5.19 9.97
CA SER A 52 10.96 -5.56 9.56
C SER A 52 11.93 -5.43 10.74
N LYS A 53 13.03 -6.15 10.67
CA LYS A 53 14.08 -6.12 11.69
C LYS A 53 15.42 -5.91 10.99
N ASP A 54 16.19 -4.92 11.43
CA ASP A 54 17.53 -4.68 10.91
C ASP A 54 18.58 -5.60 11.56
N ASP A 55 19.81 -5.55 11.05
CA ASP A 55 20.94 -6.34 11.56
C ASP A 55 21.31 -5.97 13.01
N ASN A 56 20.95 -4.77 13.47
CA ASN A 56 21.11 -4.33 14.85
C ASN A 56 19.95 -4.78 15.75
N GLY A 57 19.01 -5.54 15.21
CA GLY A 57 17.85 -6.06 15.90
C GLY A 57 16.75 -5.04 16.19
N ARG A 58 16.82 -3.84 15.62
CA ARG A 58 15.79 -2.81 15.75
C ARG A 58 14.59 -3.21 14.91
N ILE A 59 13.41 -3.03 15.49
CA ILE A 59 12.15 -3.35 14.84
C ILE A 59 11.60 -2.06 14.23
N SER A 60 11.19 -2.13 12.97
CA SER A 60 10.46 -1.06 12.30
C SER A 60 9.18 -1.58 11.67
N LEU A 61 8.19 -0.70 11.55
CA LEU A 61 6.96 -0.92 10.82
C LEU A 61 6.98 -0.04 9.57
N SER A 62 6.80 -0.66 8.42
CA SER A 62 6.65 0.02 7.13
C SER A 62 5.31 -0.32 6.51
N TRP A 63 4.90 0.46 5.50
CA TRP A 63 3.73 0.11 4.71
C TRP A 63 3.89 -1.29 4.10
N GLY A 64 2.90 -2.16 4.32
CA GLY A 64 2.84 -3.49 3.70
C GLY A 64 1.85 -3.51 2.55
N ASP A 65 0.57 -3.24 2.86
CA ASP A 65 -0.53 -3.21 1.88
C ASP A 65 -1.68 -2.36 2.46
N GLY A 66 -2.64 -1.98 1.64
CA GLY A 66 -3.77 -1.17 2.06
C GLY A 66 -4.96 -1.29 1.11
N HIS A 67 -6.17 -1.06 1.64
CA HIS A 67 -7.36 -0.89 0.82
C HIS A 67 -8.11 0.36 1.28
N PHE A 68 -8.41 1.25 0.32
CA PHE A 68 -9.24 2.44 0.53
C PHE A 68 -10.57 2.25 -0.19
N GLN A 69 -11.69 2.36 0.54
CA GLN A 69 -13.04 2.23 -0.01
C GLN A 69 -13.84 3.54 0.05
N GLY A 70 -13.20 4.65 0.46
CA GLY A 70 -13.81 5.96 0.48
C GLY A 70 -14.64 6.24 1.73
N THR A 71 -15.27 7.41 1.76
CA THR A 71 -16.16 7.80 2.86
C THR A 71 -17.60 7.33 2.58
N LYS A 72 -18.39 7.16 3.64
CA LYS A 72 -19.80 6.74 3.53
C LYS A 72 -20.65 7.78 2.80
N GLU A 73 -20.29 9.05 2.91
CA GLU A 73 -21.01 10.18 2.34
C GLU A 73 -20.52 10.46 0.93
N LYS A 74 -21.45 10.57 -0.03
CA LYS A 74 -21.11 10.86 -1.43
C LYS A 74 -20.73 12.32 -1.67
N ASN A 75 -20.97 13.20 -0.68
CA ASN A 75 -20.67 14.63 -0.78
C ASN A 75 -20.38 15.18 0.63
N PRO A 76 -19.25 14.79 1.24
CA PRO A 76 -18.86 15.34 2.52
C PRO A 76 -18.74 16.85 2.38
N LYS A 77 -19.22 17.60 3.37
CA LYS A 77 -18.97 19.05 3.47
C LYS A 77 -17.50 19.26 3.81
N SER A 78 -16.61 19.00 2.87
CA SER A 78 -15.20 19.27 3.01
C SER A 78 -14.96 20.75 2.77
N VAL A 79 -14.07 21.32 3.59
CA VAL A 79 -13.46 22.60 3.28
C VAL A 79 -12.50 22.35 2.11
N SER A 80 -12.59 23.17 1.07
CA SER A 80 -11.70 23.01 -0.08
C SER A 80 -10.24 23.18 0.34
N GLN A 81 -9.42 22.20 -0.01
CA GLN A 81 -7.99 22.13 0.33
C GLN A 81 -7.17 22.17 -0.97
N PRO A 82 -6.89 23.37 -1.52
CA PRO A 82 -6.26 23.51 -2.84
C PRO A 82 -4.86 22.88 -2.90
N GLU A 83 -4.08 22.96 -1.82
CA GLU A 83 -2.76 22.35 -1.72
C GLU A 83 -2.83 20.82 -1.79
N ARG A 84 -3.76 20.20 -1.03
CA ARG A 84 -3.96 18.75 -1.07
C ARG A 84 -4.39 18.29 -2.47
N LYS A 85 -5.30 19.02 -3.11
CA LYS A 85 -5.76 18.74 -4.48
C LYS A 85 -4.61 18.81 -5.50
N LYS A 86 -3.72 19.79 -5.36
CA LYS A 86 -2.53 19.92 -6.21
C LYS A 86 -1.57 18.74 -6.06
N VAL A 87 -1.29 18.32 -4.82
CA VAL A 87 -0.42 17.17 -4.54
C VAL A 87 -1.02 15.88 -5.10
N MET A 88 -2.30 15.63 -4.86
CA MET A 88 -3.00 14.44 -5.35
C MET A 88 -3.01 14.37 -6.88
N ARG A 89 -3.24 15.50 -7.57
CA ARG A 89 -3.14 15.58 -9.04
C ARG A 89 -1.73 15.26 -9.52
N GLY A 90 -0.70 15.73 -8.81
CA GLY A 90 0.69 15.41 -9.11
C GLY A 90 0.98 13.91 -8.99
N ILE A 91 0.47 13.26 -7.93
CA ILE A 91 0.62 11.82 -7.71
C ILE A 91 -0.10 11.01 -8.81
N GLN A 92 -1.34 11.36 -9.14
CA GLN A 92 -2.09 10.72 -10.23
C GLN A 92 -1.35 10.80 -11.57
N ALA A 93 -0.78 11.98 -11.88
CA ALA A 93 0.02 12.18 -13.09
C ALA A 93 1.28 11.29 -13.14
N LEU A 94 1.89 10.97 -11.98
CA LEU A 94 3.05 10.07 -11.91
C LEU A 94 2.68 8.59 -12.10
N ILE A 95 1.49 8.19 -11.65
CA ILE A 95 1.00 6.80 -11.77
C ILE A 95 0.58 6.48 -13.23
N GLY A 96 0.33 7.51 -14.04
CA GLY A 96 -0.06 7.34 -15.45
C GLY A 96 -1.55 7.04 -15.64
N GLU A 97 -2.37 7.25 -14.62
CA GLU A 97 -3.82 7.16 -14.75
C GLU A 97 -4.31 8.39 -15.52
N ASN A 98 -4.92 8.15 -16.70
CA ASN A 98 -5.46 9.20 -17.53
C ASN A 98 -6.67 9.83 -16.79
N PRO A 99 -6.66 11.15 -16.50
CA PRO A 99 -7.70 11.80 -15.70
C PRO A 99 -9.11 11.74 -16.31
N ASP A 100 -9.25 11.23 -17.54
CA ASP A 100 -10.53 11.07 -18.24
C ASP A 100 -11.29 9.78 -17.89
N ILE A 101 -10.67 8.79 -17.23
CA ILE A 101 -11.26 7.45 -17.01
C ILE A 101 -11.88 7.27 -15.62
N THR A 102 -11.52 8.11 -14.65
CA THR A 102 -12.18 8.17 -13.34
C THR A 102 -12.77 9.56 -13.19
N GLY A 103 -14.05 9.63 -12.83
CA GLY A 103 -14.89 10.84 -12.89
C GLY A 103 -14.30 12.09 -12.19
N PRO A 104 -14.96 13.25 -12.36
CA PRO A 104 -14.35 14.56 -12.21
C PRO A 104 -13.51 14.69 -10.94
N VAL A 105 -12.21 15.00 -11.11
CA VAL A 105 -11.28 15.56 -10.10
C VAL A 105 -11.74 16.98 -9.70
N ASP A 106 -13.04 17.17 -9.53
CA ASP A 106 -13.63 18.35 -8.91
C ASP A 106 -14.16 18.07 -7.51
N GLY A 107 -14.20 16.80 -7.11
CA GLY A 107 -14.32 16.43 -5.70
C GLY A 107 -13.16 16.96 -4.88
N ASP A 108 -13.46 17.50 -3.71
CA ASP A 108 -12.47 17.82 -2.70
C ASP A 108 -11.82 16.54 -2.16
N VAL A 109 -10.51 16.59 -1.92
CA VAL A 109 -9.76 15.49 -1.32
C VAL A 109 -10.17 15.35 0.14
N THR A 110 -10.80 14.23 0.47
CA THR A 110 -11.26 13.99 1.85
C THR A 110 -10.09 13.81 2.81
N ASP A 111 -10.32 14.07 4.11
CA ASP A 111 -9.29 13.81 5.14
C ASP A 111 -8.83 12.35 5.15
N ALA A 112 -9.77 11.41 4.95
CA ALA A 112 -9.48 9.98 4.93
C ALA A 112 -8.62 9.58 3.72
N GLU A 113 -8.94 10.12 2.53
CA GLU A 113 -8.16 9.90 1.31
C GLU A 113 -6.76 10.47 1.45
N TRP A 114 -6.66 11.72 1.92
CA TRP A 114 -5.39 12.38 2.15
C TRP A 114 -4.51 11.60 3.13
N PHE A 115 -5.08 11.18 4.25
CA PHE A 115 -4.36 10.40 5.25
C PHE A 115 -3.89 9.06 4.68
N TYR A 116 -4.76 8.35 3.95
CA TYR A 116 -4.42 7.08 3.32
C TYR A 116 -3.26 7.22 2.33
N VAL A 117 -3.30 8.20 1.44
CA VAL A 117 -2.19 8.40 0.47
C VAL A 117 -0.91 8.80 1.18
N MET A 118 -0.96 9.71 2.15
CA MET A 118 0.24 10.14 2.87
C MET A 118 0.84 9.01 3.72
N SER A 119 0.00 8.08 4.20
CA SER A 119 0.46 6.95 5.01
C SER A 119 1.36 5.97 4.25
N LEU A 120 1.32 5.95 2.91
CA LEU A 120 2.26 5.19 2.07
C LEU A 120 3.73 5.56 2.34
N ALA A 121 3.99 6.82 2.71
CA ALA A 121 5.34 7.32 2.96
C ALA A 121 5.76 7.21 4.45
N GLN A 122 4.89 6.69 5.32
CA GLN A 122 5.19 6.61 6.75
C GLN A 122 5.91 5.32 7.12
N SER A 123 6.78 5.43 8.13
CA SER A 123 7.41 4.29 8.80
C SER A 123 7.58 4.61 10.29
N PHE A 124 7.56 3.58 11.12
CA PHE A 124 7.69 3.71 12.57
C PHE A 124 8.84 2.85 13.06
N SER A 125 9.74 3.40 13.87
CA SER A 125 10.83 2.63 14.49
C SER A 125 10.56 2.42 15.97
N LEU A 126 10.61 1.18 16.44
CA LEU A 126 10.60 0.88 17.86
C LEU A 126 12.04 1.00 18.38
N VAL A 127 12.35 2.16 18.96
CA VAL A 127 13.57 2.31 19.76
C VAL A 127 13.32 1.60 21.09
N MET A 128 13.70 0.32 21.17
CA MET A 128 13.73 -0.41 22.45
C MET A 128 14.91 0.13 23.28
N GLY A 129 14.70 1.29 23.90
CA GLY A 129 15.70 2.01 24.68
C GLY A 129 15.35 2.05 26.16
N LEU A 130 15.51 0.93 26.87
CA LEU A 130 15.72 0.92 28.32
C LEU A 130 16.67 -0.23 28.69
N SER A 131 17.93 -0.10 28.28
CA SER A 131 19.01 -0.69 29.08
C SER A 131 19.12 0.18 30.33
N ALA A 132 18.53 -0.27 31.43
CA ALA A 132 18.65 0.37 32.73
C ALA A 132 20.14 0.50 33.07
N ARG A 133 20.72 1.70 32.95
CA ARG A 133 22.06 1.96 33.46
C ARG A 133 21.98 1.86 34.99
N PRO A 134 22.74 0.97 35.65
CA PRO A 134 22.83 1.03 37.10
C PRO A 134 23.49 2.37 37.47
N SER A 135 22.80 3.18 38.26
CA SER A 135 23.37 4.35 38.91
C SER A 135 24.45 3.88 39.87
N THR A 136 25.72 3.96 39.46
CA THR A 136 26.83 3.92 40.40
C THR A 136 26.71 5.15 41.29
N GLN A 137 26.27 4.93 42.53
CA GLN A 137 26.35 5.92 43.59
C GLN A 137 27.83 6.23 43.85
N GLY A 138 28.18 7.51 43.80
CA GLY A 138 29.50 7.99 44.18
C GLY A 138 29.69 7.91 45.69
N LEU A 139 30.91 7.56 46.09
CA LEU A 139 31.47 7.82 47.41
C LEU A 139 32.28 9.12 47.36
#